data_AF-A0A9D7HZ01-F1
#
_entry.id   AF-A0A9D7HZ01-F1
#
_cell.length_a   1.000
_cell.length_b   1.000
_cell.length_c   1.000
_cell.angle_alpha   90.00
_cell.angle_beta   90.00
_cell.angle_gamma   90.00
#
_symmetry.space_group_name_H-M   'P 1'
#
loop_
_entity.id
_entity.type
_entity.pdbx_description
1 polymer ?
#
loop_
_entity_poly.entity_id
_entity_poly.type
_entity_poly.pdbx_seq_one_letter_code
_entity_poly.pdbx_strand_id
1 'polypeptide(L)'
;MKGVSTLTSKFYNTQPFYNYGSASASFIFSDLKAFKEMKWLSYGKLRASYATTGKGPSVAYRIDPQFTTVTTTGGGFALDVFASNKDLKPEYSRNFEVGGEFQFLKRRLSIDVAYYIINTKDQIVSNRLSYGTGGVLKYINGGELENKGIEIQLKGTPVRSRQLRLGCNCEL
;
A
#
# COMPACT_ATOMS: atom_id res chain seq x y z
N MET A 1 -6.11 12.51 11.35
CA MET A 1 -5.36 11.29 11.71
C MET A 1 -6.38 10.21 12.03
N LYS A 2 -6.42 9.13 11.25
CA LYS A 2 -7.29 7.97 11.53
C LYS A 2 -6.36 6.80 11.90
N GLY A 3 -6.41 6.37 13.16
CA GLY A 3 -5.77 5.14 13.61
C GLY A 3 -6.77 3.99 13.55
N VAL A 4 -6.40 2.86 12.97
CA VAL A 4 -7.24 1.66 12.93
C VAL A 4 -6.37 0.49 13.39
N SER A 5 -6.78 -0.16 14.47
CA SER A 5 -6.12 -1.37 14.96
C SER A 5 -6.99 -2.55 14.55
N THR A 6 -6.43 -3.50 13.79
CA THR A 6 -7.12 -4.76 13.48
C THR A 6 -6.63 -5.86 14.39
N LEU A 7 -7.59 -6.54 15.02
CA LEU A 7 -7.37 -7.76 15.76
C LEU A 7 -7.28 -8.93 14.76
N THR A 8 -6.23 -9.73 14.83
CA THR A 8 -6.22 -11.03 14.17
C THR A 8 -5.83 -12.09 15.17
N SER A 9 -6.70 -13.09 15.38
CA SER A 9 -6.46 -14.20 16.32
C SER A 9 -5.37 -15.18 15.84
N LYS A 10 -4.61 -14.81 14.80
CA LYS A 10 -3.59 -15.64 14.15
C LYS A 10 -2.24 -15.62 14.86
N PHE A 11 -2.10 -14.88 15.97
CA PHE A 11 -0.87 -14.77 16.77
C PHE A 11 -1.10 -15.30 18.19
N TYR A 12 -0.30 -16.29 18.62
CA TYR A 12 -0.26 -16.80 20.00
C TYR A 12 0.86 -16.10 20.78
N ASN A 13 0.55 -15.63 21.98
CA ASN A 13 1.41 -15.10 23.06
C ASN A 13 2.53 -14.07 22.74
N THR A 14 2.68 -13.61 21.50
CA THR A 14 3.53 -12.48 21.13
C THR A 14 2.71 -11.46 20.35
N GLN A 15 2.09 -10.54 21.09
CA GLN A 15 1.41 -9.32 20.60
C GLN A 15 0.41 -9.53 19.44
N PRO A 16 -0.88 -9.84 19.73
CA PRO A 16 -1.93 -9.93 18.71
C PRO A 16 -2.34 -8.57 18.11
N PHE A 17 -1.67 -7.49 18.52
CA PHE A 17 -1.94 -6.12 18.10
C PHE A 17 -0.84 -5.63 17.18
N TYR A 18 -1.21 -5.24 15.97
CA TYR A 18 -0.35 -4.44 15.10
C TYR A 18 -1.06 -3.14 14.78
N ASN A 19 -0.43 -2.02 15.17
CA ASN A 19 -0.99 -0.69 14.98
C ASN A 19 -0.59 -0.16 13.62
N TYR A 20 -1.56 0.33 12.89
CA TYR A 20 -1.36 0.97 11.63
C TYR A 20 -2.32 2.17 11.52
N GLY A 21 -1.92 3.18 10.76
CA GLY A 21 -2.64 4.44 10.75
C GLY A 21 -2.28 5.24 9.52
N SER A 22 -3.13 6.22 9.22
CA SER A 22 -2.90 7.15 8.14
C SER A 22 -3.13 8.59 8.56
N ALA A 23 -2.28 9.45 8.04
CA ALA A 23 -2.38 10.88 8.13
C ALA A 23 -2.24 11.45 6.72
N SER A 24 -3.16 12.33 6.36
CA SER A 24 -3.09 13.10 5.12
C SER A 24 -3.33 14.56 5.45
N ALA A 25 -2.59 15.42 4.77
CA ALA A 25 -2.72 16.86 4.81
C ALA A 25 -2.85 17.38 3.38
N SER A 26 -3.68 18.40 3.19
CA SER A 26 -3.81 19.08 1.92
C SER A 26 -3.95 20.56 2.16
N PHE A 27 -3.22 21.34 1.38
CA PHE A 27 -3.16 22.79 1.50
C PHE A 27 -3.46 23.43 0.16
N ILE A 28 -4.53 24.23 0.11
CA ILE A 28 -4.92 25.00 -1.08
C ILE A 28 -4.34 26.40 -0.91
N PHE A 29 -3.25 26.69 -1.62
CA PHE A 29 -2.57 27.97 -1.50
C PHE A 29 -3.09 29.02 -2.49
N SER A 30 -3.85 28.60 -3.52
CA SER A 30 -4.44 29.53 -4.50
C SER A 30 -5.46 30.50 -3.91
N ASP A 31 -5.98 30.23 -2.71
CA ASP A 31 -6.95 31.12 -2.04
C ASP A 31 -6.31 32.28 -1.27
N LEU A 32 -4.98 32.26 -1.11
CA LEU A 32 -4.22 33.32 -0.46
C LEU A 32 -4.17 34.59 -1.31
N LYS A 33 -4.27 35.76 -0.66
CA LYS A 33 -4.27 37.07 -1.32
C LYS A 33 -3.07 37.28 -2.25
N ALA A 34 -1.88 36.80 -1.88
CA ALA A 34 -0.65 36.92 -2.67
C ALA A 34 -0.68 36.15 -4.00
N PHE A 35 -1.45 35.06 -4.09
CA PHE A 35 -1.55 34.25 -5.31
C PHE A 35 -2.80 34.57 -6.15
N LYS A 36 -3.81 35.22 -5.55
CA LYS A 36 -5.00 35.69 -6.28
C LYS A 36 -4.70 36.78 -7.32
N GLU A 37 -3.62 37.54 -7.12
CA GLU A 37 -3.19 38.57 -8.08
C GLU A 37 -2.54 37.96 -9.35
N MET A 38 -2.10 36.70 -9.28
CA MET A 38 -1.49 35.99 -10.41
C MET A 38 -2.56 35.47 -11.38
N LYS A 39 -2.94 36.30 -12.36
CA LYS A 39 -3.95 35.95 -13.39
C LYS A 39 -3.66 34.66 -14.19
N TRP A 40 -2.42 34.18 -14.18
CA TRP A 40 -1.99 32.96 -14.88
C TRP A 40 -2.24 31.67 -14.07
N LEU A 41 -2.27 31.73 -12.74
CA LEU A 41 -2.52 30.61 -11.84
C LEU A 41 -3.99 30.60 -11.41
N SER A 42 -4.72 29.53 -11.75
CA SER A 42 -6.15 29.40 -11.45
C SER A 42 -6.43 28.56 -10.21
N TYR A 43 -5.60 27.54 -9.93
CA TYR A 43 -5.74 26.68 -8.77
C TYR A 43 -4.38 26.08 -8.41
N GLY A 44 -4.13 25.90 -7.13
CA GLY A 44 -2.90 25.34 -6.60
C GLY A 44 -3.17 24.63 -5.29
N LYS A 45 -2.89 23.33 -5.27
CA LYS A 45 -3.06 22.47 -4.10
C LYS A 45 -1.83 21.61 -3.91
N LEU A 46 -1.33 21.57 -2.69
CA LEU A 46 -0.32 20.61 -2.26
C LEU A 46 -0.97 19.55 -1.38
N ARG A 47 -0.55 18.30 -1.54
CA ARG A 47 -1.03 17.17 -0.75
C ARG A 47 0.16 16.35 -0.27
N ALA A 48 0.08 15.88 0.97
CA ALA A 48 1.04 14.95 1.52
C ALA A 48 0.26 13.91 2.34
N SER A 49 0.60 12.64 2.17
CA SER A 49 0.03 11.54 2.94
C SER A 49 1.10 10.57 3.39
N TYR A 50 0.92 10.09 4.61
CA TYR A 50 1.68 9.00 5.18
C TYR A 50 0.70 7.97 5.71
N ALA A 51 0.78 6.75 5.22
CA ALA A 51 -0.05 5.64 5.65
C ALA A 51 0.84 4.45 6.00
N THR A 52 0.45 3.72 7.03
CA THR A 52 1.00 2.41 7.34
C THR A 52 -0.14 1.41 7.27
N THR A 53 0.14 0.23 6.73
CA THR A 53 -0.78 -0.91 6.70
C THR A 53 -0.05 -2.13 7.22
N GLY A 54 -0.70 -2.93 8.06
CA GLY A 54 -0.19 -4.22 8.51
C GLY A 54 -0.97 -5.37 7.92
N LYS A 55 -0.29 -6.46 7.59
CA LYS A 55 -0.90 -7.67 7.04
C LYS A 55 -0.37 -8.91 7.77
N GLY A 56 -1.30 -9.74 8.25
CA GLY A 56 -0.98 -11.06 8.80
C GLY A 56 -0.88 -12.15 7.72
N PRO A 57 -0.41 -13.36 8.07
CA PRO A 57 -0.39 -14.48 7.14
C PRO A 57 -1.80 -14.78 6.60
N SER A 58 -1.90 -15.06 5.31
CA SER A 58 -3.18 -15.35 4.63
C SER A 58 -3.88 -16.58 5.22
N VAL A 59 -3.12 -17.60 5.61
CA VAL A 59 -3.60 -18.85 6.20
C VAL A 59 -3.49 -18.81 7.73
N ALA A 60 -4.48 -19.37 8.43
CA ALA A 60 -4.47 -19.48 9.90
C ALA A 60 -3.49 -20.59 10.38
N TYR A 61 -3.15 -20.57 11.67
CA TYR A 61 -2.38 -21.63 12.36
C TYR A 61 -1.02 -21.97 11.70
N ARG A 62 -0.27 -20.95 11.27
CA ARG A 62 1.10 -21.13 10.74
C ARG A 62 2.20 -20.98 11.79
N ILE A 63 1.84 -20.57 12.99
CA ILE A 63 2.76 -20.45 14.14
C ILE A 63 2.87 -21.75 14.94
N ASP A 64 1.88 -22.63 14.83
CA ASP A 64 1.80 -23.92 15.52
C ASP A 64 1.65 -25.06 14.51
N PRO A 65 2.17 -26.26 14.83
CA PRO A 65 1.95 -27.44 14.01
C PRO A 65 0.46 -27.77 13.95
N GLN A 66 -0.03 -28.01 12.74
CA GLN A 66 -1.43 -28.36 12.51
C GLN A 66 -1.54 -29.76 11.91
N PHE A 67 -2.62 -30.45 12.24
CA PHE A 67 -2.97 -31.73 11.64
C PHE A 67 -4.02 -31.53 10.56
N THR A 68 -3.81 -32.16 9.40
CA THR A 68 -4.76 -32.16 8.29
C THR A 68 -5.33 -33.56 8.09
N THR A 69 -6.57 -33.64 7.64
CA THR A 69 -7.22 -34.90 7.33
C THR A 69 -6.58 -35.51 6.09
N VAL A 70 -6.22 -36.78 6.19
CA VAL A 70 -5.66 -37.54 5.07
C VAL A 70 -6.74 -38.46 4.51
N THR A 71 -7.01 -38.34 3.22
CA THR A 71 -8.03 -39.11 2.49
C THR A 71 -7.49 -40.37 1.80
N THR A 72 -6.20 -40.69 1.96
CA THR A 72 -5.61 -41.94 1.46
C THR A 72 -6.11 -43.16 2.26
N THR A 73 -5.94 -44.35 1.69
CA THR A 73 -6.43 -45.62 2.25
C THR A 73 -5.99 -45.81 3.71
N GLY A 74 -6.96 -45.89 4.62
CA GLY A 74 -6.76 -45.94 6.08
C GLY A 74 -7.31 -44.71 6.82
N GLY A 75 -7.48 -43.57 6.14
CA GLY A 75 -7.98 -42.33 6.73
C GLY A 75 -7.12 -41.80 7.89
N GLY A 76 -7.56 -40.73 8.52
CA GLY A 76 -6.96 -40.20 9.76
C GLY A 76 -6.39 -38.79 9.63
N PHE A 77 -5.52 -38.44 10.56
CA PHE A 77 -4.88 -37.13 10.65
C PHE A 77 -3.38 -37.28 10.53
N ALA A 78 -2.76 -36.48 9.67
CA ALA A 78 -1.30 -36.36 9.58
C ALA A 78 -0.88 -34.92 9.79
N LEU A 79 0.39 -34.72 10.14
CA LEU A 79 0.97 -33.39 10.25
C LEU A 79 0.92 -32.70 8.87
N ASP A 80 0.54 -31.43 8.86
CA ASP A 80 0.57 -30.63 7.64
C ASP A 80 1.98 -30.55 7.05
N VAL A 81 2.06 -30.46 5.73
CA VAL A 81 3.32 -30.31 4.99
C VAL A 81 4.03 -29.00 5.29
N PHE A 82 3.32 -28.04 5.88
CA PHE A 82 3.87 -26.78 6.36
C PHE A 82 4.44 -26.89 7.77
N ALA A 83 5.73 -26.63 7.91
CA ALA A 83 6.38 -26.43 9.19
C ALA A 83 5.88 -25.14 9.85
N SER A 84 5.73 -25.18 11.18
CA SER A 84 5.33 -24.04 11.99
C SER A 84 6.47 -23.02 12.15
N ASN A 85 6.10 -21.75 12.28
CA ASN A 85 7.03 -20.67 12.55
C ASN A 85 6.52 -19.78 13.69
N LYS A 86 7.03 -20.01 14.90
CA LYS A 86 6.65 -19.23 16.10
C LYS A 86 7.11 -17.77 16.03
N ASP A 87 8.15 -17.48 15.26
CA ASP A 87 8.74 -16.14 15.13
C ASP A 87 8.10 -15.31 14.00
N LEU A 88 6.98 -15.77 13.45
CA LEU A 88 6.31 -15.10 12.34
C LEU A 88 5.75 -13.75 12.78
N LYS A 89 6.20 -12.67 12.13
CA LYS A 89 5.76 -11.30 12.35
C LYS A 89 4.76 -10.85 11.29
N PRO A 90 3.88 -9.89 11.59
CA PRO A 90 3.08 -9.25 10.56
C PRO A 90 3.96 -8.45 9.58
N GLU A 91 3.56 -8.46 8.31
CA GLU A 91 4.14 -7.64 7.26
C GLU A 91 3.66 -6.19 7.44
N TYR A 92 4.58 -5.22 7.29
CA TYR A 92 4.25 -3.80 7.38
C TYR A 92 4.60 -3.07 6.08
N SER A 93 3.61 -2.40 5.50
CA SER A 93 3.78 -1.53 4.34
C SER A 93 3.63 -0.07 4.76
N ARG A 94 4.65 0.73 4.50
CA ARG A 94 4.68 2.18 4.75
C ARG A 94 4.60 2.91 3.42
N ASN A 95 3.58 3.73 3.26
CA ASN A 95 3.30 4.48 2.05
C ASN A 95 3.47 5.96 2.37
N PHE A 96 4.43 6.60 1.74
CA PHE A 96 4.61 8.04 1.75
C PHE A 96 4.30 8.58 0.36
N GLU A 97 3.47 9.60 0.29
CA GLU A 97 3.09 10.23 -0.97
C GLU A 97 3.06 11.74 -0.79
N VAL A 98 3.65 12.45 -1.74
CA VAL A 98 3.62 13.91 -1.82
C VAL A 98 3.24 14.29 -3.25
N GLY A 99 2.30 15.20 -3.39
CA GLY A 99 1.83 15.62 -4.70
C GLY A 99 1.40 17.07 -4.73
N GLY A 100 1.32 17.60 -5.95
CA GLY A 100 0.89 18.96 -6.23
C GLY A 100 0.00 18.98 -7.45
N GLU A 101 -1.15 19.64 -7.32
CA GLU A 101 -2.06 19.92 -8.41
C GLU A 101 -2.02 21.41 -8.74
N PHE A 102 -1.74 21.74 -9.98
CA PHE A 102 -1.64 23.11 -10.48
C PHE A 102 -2.52 23.28 -11.71
N GLN A 103 -3.37 24.29 -11.73
CA GLN A 103 -4.21 24.62 -12.87
C GLN A 103 -3.93 26.05 -13.32
N PHE A 104 -3.77 26.24 -14.62
CA PHE A 104 -3.38 27.49 -15.25
C PHE A 104 -4.38 27.95 -16.32
N LEU A 105 -4.32 29.24 -16.68
CA LEU A 105 -5.08 29.88 -17.77
C LEU A 105 -6.61 29.60 -17.73
N LYS A 106 -7.27 29.84 -16.59
CA LYS A 106 -8.70 29.53 -16.38
C LYS A 106 -9.00 28.03 -16.54
N ARG A 107 -8.13 27.18 -15.98
CA ARG A 107 -8.23 25.70 -16.01
C ARG A 107 -8.12 25.10 -17.42
N ARG A 108 -7.35 25.76 -18.30
CA ARG A 108 -7.06 25.25 -19.66
C ARG A 108 -5.88 24.31 -19.70
N LEU A 109 -4.97 24.44 -18.74
CA LEU A 109 -3.85 23.55 -18.53
C LEU A 109 -3.87 23.12 -17.07
N SER A 110 -3.84 21.81 -16.82
CA SER A 110 -3.70 21.25 -15.48
C SER A 110 -2.50 20.31 -15.48
N ILE A 111 -1.73 20.40 -14.40
CA ILE A 111 -0.54 19.60 -14.15
C ILE A 111 -0.72 19.00 -12.76
N ASP A 112 -0.75 17.68 -12.68
CA ASP A 112 -0.65 16.95 -11.41
C ASP A 112 0.69 16.23 -11.39
N VAL A 113 1.42 16.38 -10.30
CA VAL A 113 2.66 15.66 -10.06
C VAL A 113 2.51 14.97 -8.72
N ALA A 114 2.76 13.68 -8.69
CA ALA A 114 2.79 12.88 -7.47
C ALA A 114 4.11 12.11 -7.39
N TYR A 115 4.69 12.08 -6.19
CA TYR A 115 5.81 11.24 -5.86
C TYR A 115 5.40 10.33 -4.73
N TYR A 116 5.55 9.02 -4.93
CA TYR A 116 5.22 8.03 -3.93
C TYR A 116 6.42 7.13 -3.64
N ILE A 117 6.48 6.68 -2.40
CA ILE A 117 7.39 5.65 -1.92
C ILE A 117 6.56 4.68 -1.07
N ILE A 118 6.61 3.41 -1.43
CA ILE A 118 6.00 2.30 -0.71
C ILE A 118 7.13 1.38 -0.27
N ASN A 119 7.29 1.19 1.03
CA ASN A 119 8.28 0.29 1.60
C ASN A 119 7.56 -0.80 2.40
N THR A 120 7.68 -2.03 1.94
CA THR A 120 7.11 -3.23 2.58
C THR A 120 8.23 -4.01 3.26
N LYS A 121 8.13 -4.16 4.58
CA LYS A 121 9.06 -4.94 5.40
C LYS A 121 8.43 -6.23 5.90
N ASP A 122 9.28 -7.21 6.12
CA ASP A 122 8.93 -8.51 6.69
C ASP A 122 7.86 -9.24 5.86
N GLN A 123 7.99 -9.20 4.53
CA GLN A 123 7.04 -9.83 3.62
C GLN A 123 6.89 -11.32 3.93
N ILE A 124 5.65 -11.78 4.05
CA ILE A 124 5.38 -13.18 4.41
C ILE A 124 5.44 -14.03 3.15
N VAL A 125 6.53 -14.80 3.01
CA VAL A 125 6.77 -15.69 1.85
C VAL A 125 6.79 -17.15 2.29
N SER A 126 6.27 -18.03 1.43
CA SER A 126 6.34 -19.48 1.63
C SER A 126 7.59 -20.03 0.92
N ASN A 127 8.58 -20.46 1.68
CA ASN A 127 9.79 -21.07 1.12
C ASN A 127 9.78 -22.60 1.32
N ARG A 128 10.41 -23.33 0.40
CA ARG A 128 10.65 -24.77 0.55
C ARG A 128 11.82 -25.00 1.50
N LEU A 129 11.63 -25.88 2.47
CA LEU A 129 12.69 -26.31 3.38
C LEU A 129 13.34 -27.62 2.89
N SER A 130 14.51 -27.93 3.46
CA SER A 130 15.13 -29.25 3.29
C SER A 130 14.27 -30.33 3.94
N TYR A 131 14.12 -31.48 3.27
CA TYR A 131 13.34 -32.63 3.75
C TYR A 131 13.79 -33.16 5.13
N GLY A 132 15.04 -32.89 5.54
CA GLY A 132 15.55 -33.27 6.86
C GLY A 132 14.94 -32.49 8.04
N THR A 133 14.23 -31.39 7.78
CA THR A 133 13.60 -30.56 8.82
C THR A 133 12.22 -31.06 9.28
N GLY A 134 11.71 -32.14 8.68
CA GLY A 134 10.40 -32.72 9.02
C GLY A 134 9.19 -31.98 8.45
N GLY A 135 9.40 -30.90 7.69
CA GLY A 135 8.37 -30.18 6.93
C GLY A 135 8.87 -29.78 5.54
N VAL A 136 7.96 -29.58 4.59
CA VAL A 136 8.27 -29.30 3.17
C VAL A 136 8.21 -27.80 2.88
N LEU A 137 7.30 -27.08 3.52
CA LEU A 137 7.06 -25.65 3.30
C LEU A 137 7.11 -24.91 4.63
N LYS A 138 7.61 -23.66 4.64
CA LYS A 138 7.55 -22.81 5.84
C LYS A 138 7.28 -21.36 5.44
N TYR A 139 6.39 -20.72 6.18
CA TYR A 139 6.20 -19.28 6.08
C TYR A 139 7.29 -18.58 6.88
N ILE A 140 8.05 -17.72 6.21
CA ILE A 140 9.10 -16.91 6.81
C ILE A 140 8.86 -15.45 6.46
N ASN A 141 9.24 -14.55 7.35
CA ASN A 141 9.37 -13.13 7.01
C ASN A 141 10.66 -12.98 6.21
N GLY A 142 10.54 -12.54 4.97
CA GLY A 142 11.67 -12.45 4.06
C GLY A 142 11.53 -11.28 3.11
N GLY A 143 12.57 -10.46 3.07
CA GLY A 143 12.69 -9.37 2.10
C GLY A 143 12.17 -8.03 2.61
N GLU A 144 12.76 -6.99 2.03
CA GLU A 144 12.28 -5.63 2.04
C GLU A 144 12.03 -5.25 0.57
N LEU A 145 10.82 -4.83 0.27
CA LEU A 145 10.44 -4.38 -1.07
C LEU A 145 10.22 -2.87 -1.02
N GLU A 146 11.02 -2.13 -1.79
CA GLU A 146 10.83 -0.70 -2.01
C GLU A 146 10.28 -0.49 -3.42
N ASN A 147 9.14 0.16 -3.52
CA ASN A 147 8.58 0.65 -4.77
C ASN A 147 8.46 2.18 -4.70
N LYS A 148 9.06 2.89 -5.64
CA LYS A 148 9.01 4.34 -5.72
C LYS A 148 8.80 4.78 -7.15
N GLY A 149 8.05 5.86 -7.31
CA GLY A 149 7.71 6.38 -8.62
C GLY A 149 7.36 7.85 -8.56
N ILE A 150 7.54 8.51 -9.69
CA ILE A 150 6.98 9.83 -9.95
C ILE A 150 5.89 9.61 -11.00
N GLU A 151 4.70 10.13 -10.74
CA GLU A 151 3.60 10.17 -11.69
C GLU A 151 3.39 11.62 -12.10
N ILE A 152 3.31 11.85 -13.41
CA ILE A 152 3.04 13.18 -13.96
C ILE A 152 1.84 13.08 -14.88
N GLN A 153 0.78 13.80 -14.52
CA GLN A 153 -0.40 13.92 -15.36
C GLN A 153 -0.48 15.33 -15.94
N LEU A 154 -0.49 15.39 -17.27
CA LEU A 154 -0.64 16.63 -18.02
C LEU A 154 -1.99 16.62 -18.74
N LYS A 155 -2.82 17.61 -18.43
CA LYS A 155 -4.13 17.77 -19.04
C LYS A 155 -4.24 19.14 -19.70
N GLY A 156 -4.36 19.15 -21.02
CA GLY A 156 -4.53 20.35 -21.82
C GLY A 156 -5.91 20.40 -22.49
N THR A 157 -6.59 21.54 -22.40
CA THR A 157 -7.78 21.89 -23.20
C THR A 157 -7.48 23.15 -24.00
N PRO A 158 -6.79 23.03 -25.16
CA PRO A 158 -6.32 24.18 -25.93
C PRO A 158 -7.47 25.02 -26.55
N VAL A 159 -8.61 24.41 -26.89
CA VAL A 159 -9.77 25.10 -27.48
C VAL A 159 -11.03 24.87 -26.64
N ARG A 160 -11.67 25.96 -26.18
CA ARG A 160 -12.97 25.94 -25.50
C ARG A 160 -13.92 26.87 -26.26
N SER A 161 -14.49 26.39 -27.38
CA SER A 161 -15.53 27.08 -28.14
C SER A 161 -16.91 26.46 -27.85
N ARG A 162 -17.99 27.21 -28.07
CA ARG A 162 -19.38 26.81 -27.76
C ARG A 162 -19.85 25.55 -28.52
N GLN A 163 -19.10 25.13 -29.54
CA GLN A 163 -19.41 23.98 -30.42
C GLN A 163 -18.37 22.85 -30.42
N LEU A 164 -17.16 23.03 -29.84
CA LEU A 164 -16.12 21.99 -29.87
C LEU A 164 -15.25 22.01 -28.62
N ARG A 165 -15.08 20.83 -28.00
CA ARG A 165 -14.16 20.58 -26.88
C ARG A 165 -13.20 19.45 -27.28
N LEU A 166 -11.95 19.81 -27.54
CA LEU A 166 -10.85 18.84 -27.71
C LEU A 166 -10.00 18.87 -26.44
N GLY A 167 -9.81 17.70 -25.82
CA GLY A 167 -8.95 17.52 -24.65
C GLY A 167 -7.90 16.46 -24.93
N CYS A 168 -6.68 16.68 -24.45
CA CYS A 168 -5.61 15.70 -24.47
C CYS A 168 -5.26 15.35 -23.02
N ASN A 169 -5.15 14.05 -22.72
CA ASN A 169 -4.71 13.52 -21.44
C ASN A 169 -3.45 12.69 -21.69
N CYS A 170 -2.33 13.05 -21.06
CA CYS A 170 -1.11 12.27 -21.09
C CYS A 170 -0.73 11.91 -19.65
N GLU A 171 -0.49 10.62 -19.44
CA GLU A 171 -0.05 10.02 -18.18
C GLU A 171 1.34 9.43 -18.41
N LEU A 172 2.29 9.78 -17.53
CA LEU A 172 3.68 9.34 -17.55
C LEU A 172 4.10 8.86 -16.16
#